data_AF-A0A929A474-F1
#
_entry.id   AF-A0A929A474-F1
#
_cell.length_a   1.000
_cell.length_b   1.000
_cell.length_c   1.000
_cell.angle_alpha   90.00
_cell.angle_beta   90.00
_cell.angle_gamma   90.00
#
_symmetry.space_group_name_H-M   'P 1'
#
loop_
_entity.id
_entity.type
_entity.pdbx_description
1 polymer ?
#
loop_
_entity_poly.entity_id
_entity_poly.type
_entity_poly.pdbx_seq_one_letter_code
_entity_poly.pdbx_strand_id
1 'polypeptide(L)'
;MILPDFTQFARLAETGNFIPVYQEWVADLETPVSTWYKVCAGQPYSFLLESVEGGDRIGRYSFVGCNPVWVLESRGDRSIRTYRNGTQQQFSGDPFDALSDCLQPYEPVTVPQLPPGIGGLFGYWGYELIRWIEPRVPVFEAGDDDLPDGLWMQVDQLLIFDQVKRKIWAVAYADLRETTDAQSAYEQACDRVRQMVAKLQLPLSGKDTVLEWTPPSTDTHTPPIAFQSTVTREQFCANVEKAKDYIRAGDIFQVVVSQRLTASYQGDPFALYRSLRLINPSPYMAYFHFGDWQIIGSSPEVMVKADNVPEVAEKLATLRPIAGTRPRGTTPSEDDALATDLLNDPKEVAEHVMLVDLGRNDLGRVCEIGSVQVDELMVIERYSHVMHIVSNVVGQLPPSKTAWELLKATFPAGTVSGAPKIRAMEIIHELEGCRRGIYSGAYGYYDFEGQLNTAIAIRTMVVRHQPDGSSEIRVQAGAGLVADSVPETEYQETLNKARGMLEAIRCLQSQKAAE
;
A
#
# COMPACT_ATOMS: atom_id res chain seq x y z
N MET A 1 29.96 -5.57 12.35
CA MET A 1 30.90 -5.95 11.27
C MET A 1 30.09 -5.96 9.98
N ILE A 2 30.63 -5.39 8.91
CA ILE A 2 29.95 -5.36 7.61
C ILE A 2 30.27 -6.65 6.87
N LEU A 3 29.26 -7.22 6.22
CA LEU A 3 29.31 -8.45 5.44
C LEU A 3 28.71 -8.18 4.05
N PRO A 4 29.15 -8.87 2.99
CA PRO A 4 30.36 -9.68 2.92
C PRO A 4 31.64 -8.85 3.15
N ASP A 5 32.77 -9.50 3.44
CA ASP A 5 34.07 -8.82 3.35
C ASP A 5 34.45 -8.55 1.88
N PHE A 6 35.51 -7.78 1.63
CA PHE A 6 35.89 -7.44 0.26
C PHE A 6 36.23 -8.67 -0.61
N THR A 7 36.82 -9.71 -0.04
CA THR A 7 37.19 -10.91 -0.81
C THR A 7 35.95 -11.66 -1.27
N GLN A 8 34.95 -11.77 -0.40
CA GLN A 8 33.65 -12.34 -0.71
C GLN A 8 32.85 -11.45 -1.67
N PHE A 9 32.87 -10.14 -1.46
CA PHE A 9 32.26 -9.16 -2.34
C PHE A 9 32.80 -9.26 -3.77
N ALA A 10 34.12 -9.34 -3.93
CA ALA A 10 34.76 -9.43 -5.24
C ALA A 10 34.30 -10.68 -6.03
N ARG A 11 34.04 -11.81 -5.33
CA ARG A 11 33.46 -13.00 -5.96
C ARG A 11 32.00 -12.80 -6.37
N LEU A 12 31.21 -12.14 -5.52
CA LEU A 12 29.80 -11.84 -5.82
C LEU A 12 29.67 -10.87 -7.00
N ALA A 13 30.60 -9.92 -7.14
CA ALA A 13 30.69 -9.00 -8.27
C ALA A 13 30.92 -9.69 -9.63
N GLU A 14 31.34 -10.96 -9.66
CA GLU A 14 31.43 -11.75 -10.89
C GLU A 14 30.05 -12.25 -11.38
N THR A 15 29.03 -12.20 -10.51
CA THR A 15 27.69 -12.76 -10.78
C THR A 15 26.62 -11.70 -11.07
N GLY A 16 26.96 -10.42 -10.91
CA GLY A 16 26.06 -9.29 -11.15
C GLY A 16 26.71 -7.96 -10.81
N ASN A 17 26.00 -6.86 -11.05
CA ASN A 17 26.50 -5.50 -10.97
C ASN A 17 25.93 -4.68 -9.80
N PHE A 18 24.98 -5.23 -9.04
CA PHE A 18 24.33 -4.55 -7.93
C PHE A 18 24.33 -5.44 -6.68
N ILE A 19 25.35 -5.26 -5.83
CA ILE A 19 25.71 -6.26 -4.81
C ILE A 19 25.38 -5.72 -3.41
N PRO A 20 24.57 -6.43 -2.60
CA PRO A 20 24.23 -5.98 -1.25
C PRO A 20 25.41 -6.15 -0.30
N VAL A 21 25.69 -5.10 0.45
CA VAL A 21 26.59 -5.08 1.61
C VAL A 21 25.76 -4.67 2.82
N TYR A 22 25.92 -5.36 3.94
CA TYR A 22 25.03 -5.19 5.07
C TYR A 22 25.73 -5.33 6.42
N GLN A 23 25.05 -4.82 7.44
CA GLN A 23 25.32 -5.13 8.83
C GLN A 23 24.02 -5.55 9.51
N GLU A 24 24.07 -6.60 10.31
CA GLU A 24 22.92 -7.07 11.11
C GLU A 24 23.19 -6.98 12.61
N TRP A 25 22.13 -6.75 13.39
CA TRP A 25 22.16 -6.82 14.84
C TRP A 25 20.75 -7.03 15.42
N VAL A 26 20.66 -7.18 16.74
CA VAL A 26 19.40 -7.35 17.47
C VAL A 26 18.62 -6.04 17.49
N ALA A 27 17.33 -6.09 17.17
CA ALA A 27 16.45 -4.93 17.08
C ALA A 27 15.59 -4.73 18.35
N ASP A 28 16.13 -4.97 19.53
CA ASP A 28 15.38 -4.88 20.79
C ASP A 28 15.15 -3.44 21.28
N LEU A 29 16.04 -2.50 20.93
CA LEU A 29 15.96 -1.08 21.28
C LEU A 29 15.48 -0.17 20.14
N GLU A 30 15.24 -0.72 18.94
CA GLU A 30 14.79 0.05 17.78
C GLU A 30 13.42 -0.39 17.30
N THR A 31 12.64 0.57 16.84
CA THR A 31 11.36 0.35 16.16
C THR A 31 11.45 0.85 14.72
N PRO A 32 10.60 0.35 13.80
CA PRO A 32 10.53 0.90 12.46
C PRO A 32 10.27 2.43 12.45
N VAL A 33 9.42 2.89 13.38
CA VAL A 33 9.09 4.32 13.57
C VAL A 33 10.30 5.13 14.03
N SER A 34 11.03 4.68 15.07
CA SER A 34 12.23 5.39 15.56
C SER A 34 13.31 5.45 14.48
N THR A 35 13.45 4.37 13.72
CA THR A 35 14.44 4.25 12.65
C THR A 35 14.14 5.17 11.48
N TRP A 36 12.87 5.31 11.09
CA TRP A 36 12.49 6.29 10.06
C TRP A 36 12.86 7.71 10.48
N TYR A 37 12.57 8.12 11.74
CA TYR A 37 12.97 9.45 12.22
C TYR A 37 14.48 9.65 12.18
N LYS A 38 15.27 8.68 12.64
CA LYS A 38 16.74 8.81 12.71
C LYS A 38 17.40 8.84 11.34
N VAL A 39 16.88 8.10 10.36
CA VAL A 39 17.57 7.84 9.09
C VAL A 39 16.97 8.62 7.93
N CYS A 40 15.64 8.73 7.89
CA CYS A 40 14.87 9.19 6.74
C CYS A 40 14.25 10.58 6.90
N ALA A 41 14.00 11.03 8.13
CA ALA A 41 13.40 12.35 8.36
C ALA A 41 14.22 13.46 7.67
N GLY A 42 13.52 14.38 7.00
CA GLY A 42 14.12 15.47 6.23
C GLY A 42 14.63 15.08 4.83
N GLN A 43 14.57 13.82 4.43
CA GLN A 43 14.80 13.43 3.04
C GLN A 43 13.53 13.64 2.21
N PRO A 44 13.61 14.22 0.99
CA PRO A 44 12.43 14.52 0.18
C PRO A 44 11.73 13.25 -0.33
N TYR A 45 12.44 12.13 -0.42
CA TYR A 45 11.86 10.86 -0.83
C TYR A 45 12.20 9.81 0.22
N SER A 46 11.17 9.30 0.89
CA SER A 46 11.32 8.26 1.91
C SER A 46 10.06 7.43 2.08
N PHE A 47 10.21 6.29 2.74
CA PHE A 47 9.08 5.43 3.07
C PHE A 47 9.32 4.60 4.33
N LEU A 48 8.20 4.18 4.92
CA LEU A 48 8.11 3.17 5.96
C LEU A 48 6.94 2.25 5.60
N LEU A 49 7.24 0.98 5.35
CA LEU A 49 6.24 -0.08 5.19
C LEU A 49 6.29 -0.97 6.43
N GLU A 50 5.19 -1.05 7.17
CA GLU A 50 5.05 -1.97 8.30
C GLU A 50 3.94 -2.98 8.00
N SER A 51 4.18 -4.23 8.40
CA SER A 51 3.09 -5.16 8.66
C SER A 51 2.89 -5.25 10.16
N VAL A 52 1.67 -4.99 10.62
CA VAL A 52 1.32 -5.01 12.04
C VAL A 52 0.55 -6.30 12.33
N GLU A 53 0.97 -7.00 13.39
CA GLU A 53 0.43 -8.30 13.81
C GLU A 53 -1.10 -8.26 14.05
N GLY A 54 -1.80 -9.21 13.42
CA GLY A 54 -3.26 -9.39 13.58
C GLY A 54 -3.81 -10.71 13.01
N GLY A 55 -3.01 -11.50 12.30
CA GLY A 55 -3.38 -12.83 11.83
C GLY A 55 -2.13 -13.68 11.68
N ASP A 56 -2.22 -14.98 11.94
CA ASP A 56 -1.09 -15.94 12.05
C ASP A 56 -0.17 -16.02 10.81
N ARG A 57 -0.42 -15.25 9.74
CA ARG A 57 0.31 -15.34 8.46
C ARG A 57 0.66 -14.01 7.77
N ILE A 58 0.50 -12.81 8.36
CA ILE A 58 0.77 -11.55 7.62
C ILE A 58 1.99 -10.75 8.15
N GLY A 59 2.98 -10.66 7.25
CA GLY A 59 4.12 -9.74 7.15
C GLY A 59 5.13 -9.75 8.29
N ARG A 60 6.15 -10.58 8.11
CA ARG A 60 7.34 -10.71 8.97
C ARG A 60 8.26 -9.49 8.94
N TYR A 61 8.26 -8.76 7.83
CA TYR A 61 9.25 -7.73 7.55
C TYR A 61 8.64 -6.32 7.52
N SER A 62 9.36 -5.36 8.09
CA SER A 62 9.10 -3.93 7.88
C SER A 62 10.29 -3.32 7.13
N PHE A 63 10.01 -2.39 6.22
CA PHE A 63 11.00 -1.76 5.34
C PHE A 63 11.06 -0.26 5.56
N VAL A 64 12.26 0.29 5.70
CA VAL A 64 12.52 1.72 5.85
C VAL A 64 13.58 2.14 4.84
N GLY A 65 13.27 3.11 3.99
CA GLY A 65 14.18 3.58 2.95
C GLY A 65 14.01 5.06 2.66
N CYS A 66 15.08 5.69 2.16
CA CYS A 66 15.08 7.08 1.74
C CYS A 66 16.20 7.37 0.75
N ASN A 67 16.14 8.55 0.12
CA ASN A 67 17.13 9.01 -0.85
C ASN A 67 17.32 7.99 -1.99
N PRO A 68 16.28 7.75 -2.81
CA PRO A 68 16.35 6.78 -3.90
C PRO A 68 17.42 7.13 -4.92
N VAL A 69 17.89 6.14 -5.69
CA VAL A 69 18.78 6.36 -6.84
C VAL A 69 18.02 7.16 -7.89
N TRP A 70 16.76 6.81 -8.11
CA TRP A 70 15.84 7.52 -8.98
C TRP A 70 14.38 7.31 -8.54
N VAL A 71 13.53 8.23 -8.98
CA VAL A 71 12.06 8.12 -8.93
C VAL A 71 11.50 8.12 -10.33
N LEU A 72 10.52 7.27 -10.63
CA LEU A 72 9.77 7.26 -11.88
C LEU A 72 8.36 7.74 -11.58
N GLU A 73 8.01 8.92 -12.07
CA GLU A 73 6.68 9.51 -11.97
C GLU A 73 5.95 9.34 -13.31
N SER A 74 4.74 8.80 -13.28
CA SER A 74 3.91 8.58 -14.47
C SER A 74 2.63 9.42 -14.41
N ARG A 75 2.31 10.11 -15.50
CA ARG A 75 1.08 10.89 -15.65
C ARG A 75 0.59 10.81 -17.09
N GLY A 76 -0.58 10.23 -17.30
CA GLY A 76 -1.13 9.95 -18.62
C GLY A 76 -0.21 9.05 -19.43
N ASP A 77 0.28 9.56 -20.56
CA ASP A 77 1.20 8.92 -21.49
C ASP A 77 2.66 9.29 -21.28
N ARG A 78 2.97 10.10 -20.27
CA ARG A 78 4.32 10.57 -19.99
C ARG A 78 4.81 10.01 -18.67
N SER A 79 5.99 9.40 -18.70
CA SER A 79 6.72 9.05 -17.47
C SER A 79 8.06 9.79 -17.41
N ILE A 80 8.43 10.31 -16.25
CA ILE A 80 9.68 11.04 -16.02
C ILE A 80 10.45 10.31 -14.93
N ARG A 81 11.63 9.78 -15.29
CA ARG A 81 12.62 9.29 -14.32
C ARG A 81 13.51 10.43 -13.89
N THR A 82 13.52 10.75 -12.60
CA THR A 82 14.43 11.73 -12.00
C THR A 82 15.44 11.02 -11.11
N TYR A 83 16.73 11.18 -11.42
CA TYR A 83 17.84 10.65 -10.61
C TYR A 83 18.13 11.54 -9.40
N ARG A 84 18.78 10.99 -8.37
CA ARG A 84 19.20 11.75 -7.17
C ARG A 84 20.08 12.98 -7.46
N ASN A 85 20.79 13.00 -8.60
CA ASN A 85 21.59 14.15 -9.03
C ASN A 85 20.78 15.22 -9.78
N GLY A 86 19.46 15.04 -9.92
CA GLY A 86 18.55 15.94 -10.62
C GLY A 86 18.43 15.70 -12.12
N THR A 87 19.22 14.78 -12.70
CA THR A 87 19.10 14.43 -14.13
C THR A 87 17.75 13.76 -14.39
N GLN A 88 17.12 14.12 -15.50
CA GLN A 88 15.83 13.58 -15.89
C GLN A 88 15.90 12.83 -17.22
N GLN A 89 15.13 11.75 -17.31
CA GLN A 89 14.86 11.04 -18.56
C GLN A 89 13.36 10.86 -18.72
N GLN A 90 12.86 11.19 -19.91
CA GLN A 90 11.46 11.07 -20.26
C GLN A 90 11.21 9.79 -21.05
N PHE A 91 10.08 9.16 -20.77
CA PHE A 91 9.50 8.03 -21.47
C PHE A 91 8.08 8.38 -21.90
N SER A 92 7.58 7.67 -22.90
CA SER A 92 6.23 7.85 -23.41
C SER A 92 5.61 6.49 -23.75
N GLY A 93 4.31 6.34 -23.51
CA GLY A 93 3.60 5.06 -23.66
C GLY A 93 3.35 4.35 -22.33
N ASP A 94 3.33 3.02 -22.36
CA ASP A 94 2.97 2.19 -21.19
C ASP A 94 3.98 2.42 -20.04
N PRO A 95 3.50 2.89 -18.86
CA PRO A 95 4.38 3.13 -17.72
C PRO A 95 5.04 1.86 -17.17
N PHE A 96 4.47 0.67 -17.42
CA PHE A 96 5.10 -0.60 -17.06
C PHE A 96 6.32 -0.92 -17.94
N ASP A 97 6.27 -0.56 -19.22
CA ASP A 97 7.42 -0.70 -20.11
C ASP A 97 8.53 0.26 -19.70
N ALA A 98 8.18 1.52 -19.38
CA ALA A 98 9.12 2.50 -18.84
C ALA A 98 9.79 2.01 -17.55
N LEU A 99 9.02 1.40 -16.63
CA LEU A 99 9.54 0.83 -15.40
C LEU A 99 10.48 -0.36 -15.67
N SER A 100 10.12 -1.24 -16.62
CA SER A 100 10.97 -2.34 -17.07
C SER A 100 12.29 -1.85 -17.65
N ASP A 101 12.27 -0.86 -18.55
CA ASP A 101 13.46 -0.21 -19.11
C ASP A 101 14.33 0.42 -18.03
N CYS A 102 13.70 0.96 -16.98
CA CYS A 102 14.42 1.53 -15.86
C CYS A 102 15.16 0.49 -15.01
N LEU A 103 14.63 -0.73 -14.92
CA LEU A 103 15.20 -1.83 -14.15
C LEU A 103 16.18 -2.70 -14.95
N GLN A 104 16.08 -2.72 -16.29
CA GLN A 104 16.90 -3.55 -17.18
C GLN A 104 18.42 -3.47 -16.93
N PRO A 105 19.02 -2.31 -16.56
CA PRO A 105 20.45 -2.24 -16.26
C PRO A 105 20.89 -2.88 -14.94
N TYR A 106 19.97 -3.22 -14.04
CA TYR A 106 20.29 -3.80 -12.73
C TYR A 106 20.47 -5.32 -12.86
N GLU A 107 21.63 -5.82 -12.44
CA GLU A 107 21.91 -7.25 -12.28
C GLU A 107 22.18 -7.52 -10.78
N PRO A 108 21.10 -7.62 -9.97
CA PRO A 108 21.19 -7.71 -8.53
C PRO A 108 21.71 -9.08 -8.08
N VAL A 109 22.59 -9.08 -7.07
CA VAL A 109 23.15 -10.31 -6.50
C VAL A 109 22.42 -10.69 -5.22
N THR A 110 21.91 -11.91 -5.15
CA THR A 110 21.27 -12.45 -3.94
C THR A 110 22.30 -13.04 -2.98
N VAL A 111 22.14 -12.78 -1.67
CA VAL A 111 22.97 -13.40 -0.62
C VAL A 111 22.08 -14.19 0.36
N PRO A 112 22.37 -15.47 0.65
CA PRO A 112 21.49 -16.33 1.46
C PRO A 112 21.21 -15.87 2.90
N GLN A 113 22.03 -14.96 3.40
CA GLN A 113 21.92 -14.44 4.76
C GLN A 113 20.87 -13.33 4.89
N LEU A 114 20.55 -12.65 3.79
CA LEU A 114 19.49 -11.63 3.77
C LEU A 114 18.13 -12.29 3.54
N PRO A 115 17.04 -11.64 3.97
CA PRO A 115 15.70 -12.07 3.59
C PRO A 115 15.58 -12.18 2.06
N PRO A 116 14.83 -13.16 1.54
CA PRO A 116 14.47 -13.15 0.14
C PRO A 116 13.60 -11.93 -0.14
N GLY A 117 13.72 -11.41 -1.36
CA GLY A 117 12.84 -10.36 -1.85
C GLY A 117 13.10 -8.98 -1.29
N ILE A 118 14.35 -8.57 -1.27
CA ILE A 118 14.76 -7.28 -0.72
C ILE A 118 15.25 -6.33 -1.82
N GLY A 119 15.11 -5.03 -1.57
CA GLY A 119 15.46 -4.01 -2.56
C GLY A 119 14.44 -3.91 -3.69
N GLY A 120 14.82 -3.25 -4.77
CA GLY A 120 13.94 -3.00 -5.92
C GLY A 120 13.20 -1.66 -5.82
N LEU A 121 11.89 -1.69 -6.03
CA LEU A 121 11.01 -0.54 -6.17
C LEU A 121 9.98 -0.47 -5.04
N PHE A 122 9.76 0.74 -4.54
CA PHE A 122 8.79 1.04 -3.50
C PHE A 122 7.94 2.22 -3.95
N GLY A 123 6.62 2.09 -3.91
CA GLY A 123 5.76 3.13 -4.46
C GLY A 123 4.31 2.72 -4.58
N TYR A 124 3.64 3.37 -5.52
CA TYR A 124 2.22 3.14 -5.77
C TYR A 124 1.84 3.31 -7.24
N TRP A 125 0.71 2.69 -7.57
CA TRP A 125 -0.09 2.98 -8.75
C TRP A 125 -1.47 3.49 -8.31
N GLY A 126 -1.95 4.57 -8.91
CA GLY A 126 -3.31 5.08 -8.76
C GLY A 126 -4.31 4.34 -9.65
N TYR A 127 -5.59 4.58 -9.42
CA TYR A 127 -6.71 3.96 -10.16
C TYR A 127 -6.63 4.22 -11.66
N GLU A 128 -6.25 5.44 -12.08
CA GLU A 128 -6.22 5.84 -13.48
C GLU A 128 -5.21 5.06 -14.33
N LEU A 129 -4.30 4.28 -13.71
CA LEU A 129 -3.49 3.27 -14.39
C LEU A 129 -4.34 2.29 -15.22
N ILE A 130 -5.62 2.10 -14.86
CA ILE A 130 -6.56 1.25 -15.59
C ILE A 130 -6.63 1.56 -17.08
N ARG A 131 -6.35 2.81 -17.51
CA ARG A 131 -6.31 3.19 -18.93
C ARG A 131 -5.30 2.36 -19.75
N TRP A 132 -4.24 1.88 -19.12
CA TRP A 132 -3.19 1.05 -19.74
C TRP A 132 -3.52 -0.44 -19.75
N ILE A 133 -4.47 -0.85 -18.91
CA ILE A 133 -4.83 -2.25 -18.70
C ILE A 133 -6.12 -2.57 -19.47
N GLU A 134 -7.13 -1.72 -19.34
CA GLU A 134 -8.42 -1.82 -20.01
C GLU A 134 -8.75 -0.47 -20.68
N PRO A 135 -8.22 -0.19 -21.89
CA PRO A 135 -8.37 1.12 -22.56
C PRO A 135 -9.82 1.53 -22.86
N ARG A 136 -10.76 0.60 -22.80
CA ARG A 136 -12.20 0.86 -22.93
C ARG A 136 -12.76 1.60 -21.71
N VAL A 137 -12.15 1.46 -20.54
CA VAL A 137 -12.61 2.08 -19.30
C VAL A 137 -12.26 3.57 -19.35
N PRO A 138 -13.25 4.47 -19.28
CA PRO A 138 -12.98 5.90 -19.31
C PRO A 138 -12.32 6.34 -17.99
N VAL A 139 -11.35 7.25 -18.10
CA VAL A 139 -10.70 7.93 -16.98
C VAL A 139 -10.82 9.43 -17.17
N PHE A 140 -10.83 10.18 -16.08
CA PHE A 140 -10.71 11.64 -16.15
C PHE A 140 -9.25 12.01 -16.37
N GLU A 141 -8.98 12.87 -17.36
CA GLU A 141 -7.61 13.33 -17.63
C GLU A 141 -7.06 14.13 -16.46
N ALA A 142 -5.75 14.02 -16.25
CA ALA A 142 -5.07 14.68 -15.15
C ALA A 142 -4.95 16.20 -15.39
N GLY A 143 -5.37 17.00 -14.42
CA GLY A 143 -5.02 18.42 -14.36
C GLY A 143 -3.59 18.63 -13.86
N ASP A 144 -3.08 19.87 -13.98
CA ASP A 144 -1.75 20.24 -13.51
C ASP A 144 -1.59 20.05 -11.99
N ASP A 145 -2.65 20.34 -11.23
CA ASP A 145 -2.65 20.25 -9.77
C ASP A 145 -2.94 18.84 -9.23
N ASP A 146 -3.28 17.88 -10.09
CA ASP A 146 -3.53 16.52 -9.61
C ASP A 146 -2.24 15.80 -9.24
N LEU A 147 -2.35 14.66 -8.56
CA LEU A 147 -1.22 13.77 -8.30
C LEU A 147 -0.95 12.85 -9.51
N PRO A 148 0.27 12.31 -9.62
CA PRO A 148 0.62 11.39 -10.70
C PRO A 148 -0.18 10.08 -10.62
N ASP A 149 -0.33 9.40 -11.76
CA ASP A 149 -0.97 8.09 -11.88
C ASP A 149 -0.12 6.99 -11.23
N GLY A 150 1.16 7.23 -11.01
CA GLY A 150 2.02 6.38 -10.20
C GLY A 150 3.36 7.03 -9.93
N LEU A 151 4.00 6.60 -8.83
CA LEU A 151 5.33 7.04 -8.45
C LEU A 151 6.06 5.89 -7.76
N TRP A 152 7.17 5.45 -8.37
CA TRP A 152 8.00 4.37 -7.87
C TRP A 152 9.43 4.85 -7.60
N MET A 153 9.95 4.49 -6.44
CA MET A 153 11.30 4.82 -5.99
C MET A 153 12.19 3.58 -6.05
N GLN A 154 13.34 3.68 -6.70
CA GLN A 154 14.38 2.65 -6.63
C GLN A 154 15.41 3.06 -5.58
N VAL A 155 15.68 2.19 -4.61
CA VAL A 155 16.63 2.47 -3.53
C VAL A 155 17.86 1.57 -3.58
N ASP A 156 19.02 2.14 -3.26
CA ASP A 156 20.28 1.42 -3.07
C ASP A 156 20.63 1.24 -1.58
N GLN A 157 19.77 1.70 -0.66
CA GLN A 157 19.94 1.53 0.76
C GLN A 157 18.59 1.31 1.45
N LEU A 158 18.56 0.38 2.41
CA LEU A 158 17.34 -0.07 3.07
C LEU A 158 17.64 -0.56 4.48
N LEU A 159 16.72 -0.27 5.40
CA LEU A 159 16.66 -0.87 6.71
C LEU A 159 15.51 -1.87 6.73
N ILE A 160 15.80 -3.09 7.16
CA ILE A 160 14.86 -4.21 7.15
C ILE A 160 14.72 -4.71 8.57
N PHE A 161 13.50 -4.80 9.08
CA PHE A 161 13.19 -5.39 10.37
C PHE A 161 12.61 -6.78 10.17
N ASP A 162 13.11 -7.78 10.87
CA ASP A 162 12.47 -9.09 10.99
C ASP A 162 11.86 -9.19 12.38
N GLN A 163 10.53 -9.10 12.44
CA GLN A 163 9.79 -9.11 13.69
C GLN A 163 9.85 -10.48 14.39
N VAL A 164 9.99 -11.56 13.61
CA VAL A 164 10.07 -12.94 14.13
C VAL A 164 11.45 -13.21 14.74
N LYS A 165 12.54 -12.87 14.03
CA LYS A 165 13.91 -13.05 14.54
C LYS A 165 14.37 -11.91 15.45
N ARG A 166 13.60 -10.82 15.56
CA ARG A 166 13.94 -9.58 16.27
C ARG A 166 15.30 -9.02 15.84
N LYS A 167 15.51 -8.96 14.52
CA LYS A 167 16.73 -8.48 13.89
C LYS A 167 16.46 -7.26 13.02
N ILE A 168 17.49 -6.43 12.87
CA ILE A 168 17.53 -5.36 11.88
C ILE A 168 18.75 -5.55 10.98
N TRP A 169 18.56 -5.35 9.68
CA TRP A 169 19.64 -5.24 8.69
C TRP A 169 19.69 -3.82 8.17
N ALA A 170 20.87 -3.22 8.18
CA ALA A 170 21.21 -2.07 7.36
C ALA A 170 21.89 -2.58 6.09
N VAL A 171 21.21 -2.46 4.94
CA VAL A 171 21.68 -2.95 3.65
C VAL A 171 21.95 -1.75 2.75
N ALA A 172 23.12 -1.72 2.11
CA ALA A 172 23.39 -0.83 0.98
C ALA A 172 23.98 -1.63 -0.18
N TYR A 173 23.50 -1.35 -1.39
CA TYR A 173 23.98 -1.97 -2.61
C TYR A 173 25.20 -1.20 -3.13
N ALA A 174 26.26 -1.92 -3.45
CA ALA A 174 27.36 -1.42 -4.26
C ALA A 174 26.95 -1.51 -5.73
N ASP A 175 27.12 -0.41 -6.44
CA ASP A 175 26.72 -0.26 -7.83
C ASP A 175 27.95 -0.25 -8.75
N LEU A 176 28.09 -1.27 -9.59
CA LEU A 176 29.20 -1.43 -10.52
C LEU A 176 28.89 -0.93 -11.93
N ARG A 177 27.72 -0.35 -12.17
CA ARG A 177 27.32 0.10 -13.52
C ARG A 177 28.01 1.40 -13.92
N GLU A 178 28.36 2.22 -12.94
CA GLU A 178 28.99 3.53 -13.14
C GLU A 178 30.49 3.55 -12.78
N THR A 179 31.04 2.47 -12.21
CA THR A 179 32.44 2.40 -11.79
C THR A 179 33.13 1.14 -12.29
N THR A 180 34.38 1.28 -12.73
CA THR A 180 35.24 0.14 -13.09
C THR A 180 36.04 -0.40 -11.90
N ASP A 181 36.05 0.31 -10.76
CA ASP A 181 36.76 -0.09 -9.55
C ASP A 181 35.80 -0.68 -8.51
N ALA A 182 35.81 -2.00 -8.37
CA ALA A 182 35.02 -2.75 -7.41
C ALA A 182 35.37 -2.41 -5.95
N GLN A 183 36.63 -2.06 -5.66
CA GLN A 183 37.05 -1.66 -4.31
C GLN A 183 36.36 -0.36 -3.90
N SER A 184 36.39 0.66 -4.78
CA SER A 184 35.71 1.93 -4.51
C SER A 184 34.21 1.75 -4.32
N ALA A 185 33.54 0.94 -5.16
CA ALA A 185 32.10 0.69 -5.04
C ALA A 185 31.74 0.01 -3.71
N TYR A 186 32.53 -0.98 -3.30
CA TYR A 186 32.40 -1.66 -2.02
C TYR A 186 32.60 -0.70 -0.84
N GLU A 187 33.63 0.13 -0.87
CA GLU A 187 33.91 1.10 0.19
C GLU A 187 32.79 2.12 0.33
N GLN A 188 32.26 2.64 -0.79
CA GLN A 188 31.11 3.55 -0.78
C GLN A 188 29.85 2.90 -0.20
N ALA A 189 29.58 1.63 -0.53
CA ALA A 189 28.45 0.90 0.06
C ALA A 189 28.67 0.66 1.57
N CYS A 190 29.88 0.29 1.98
CA CYS A 190 30.24 0.17 3.38
C CYS A 190 30.04 1.49 4.14
N ASP A 191 30.41 2.63 3.54
CA ASP A 191 30.22 3.94 4.13
C ASP A 191 28.73 4.28 4.30
N ARG A 192 27.88 3.95 3.33
CA ARG A 192 26.42 4.08 3.48
C ARG A 192 25.89 3.23 4.64
N VAL A 193 26.33 1.97 4.78
CA VAL A 193 25.97 1.13 5.94
C VAL A 193 26.43 1.78 7.25
N ARG A 194 27.68 2.24 7.34
CA ARG A 194 28.22 2.91 8.53
C ARG A 194 27.43 4.17 8.87
N GLN A 195 27.04 4.96 7.87
CA GLN A 195 26.24 6.16 8.06
C GLN A 195 24.85 5.84 8.61
N MET A 196 24.16 4.82 8.07
CA MET A 196 22.86 4.39 8.62
C MET A 196 23.00 3.91 10.07
N VAL A 197 24.01 3.07 10.36
CA VAL A 197 24.28 2.58 11.72
C VAL A 197 24.61 3.73 12.67
N ALA A 198 25.43 4.70 12.24
CA ALA A 198 25.77 5.87 13.05
C ALA A 198 24.53 6.73 13.35
N LYS A 199 23.66 6.96 12.36
CA LYS A 199 22.38 7.68 12.56
C LYS A 199 21.48 6.96 13.57
N LEU A 200 21.43 5.62 13.54
CA LEU A 200 20.65 4.84 14.50
C LEU A 200 21.15 4.97 15.95
N GLN A 201 22.45 5.23 16.14
CA GLN A 201 23.03 5.47 17.47
C GLN A 201 22.76 6.88 18.01
N LEU A 202 22.28 7.80 17.18
CA LEU A 202 21.96 9.15 17.62
C LEU A 202 20.67 9.16 18.45
N PRO A 203 20.59 10.02 19.50
CA PRO A 203 19.33 10.24 20.20
C PRO A 203 18.31 10.89 19.26
N LEU A 204 17.05 10.53 19.43
CA LEU A 204 15.95 11.25 18.78
C LEU A 204 15.88 12.68 19.32
N SER A 205 15.47 13.63 18.49
CA SER A 205 15.21 14.98 18.98
C SER A 205 14.03 14.94 19.96
N GLY A 206 14.05 15.77 21.00
CA GLY A 206 12.97 15.80 21.99
C GLY A 206 11.59 16.08 21.37
N LYS A 207 11.55 16.83 20.26
CA LYS A 207 10.32 17.10 19.50
C LYS A 207 9.74 15.86 18.84
N ASP A 208 10.57 14.94 18.37
CA ASP A 208 10.12 13.72 17.68
C ASP A 208 9.64 12.64 18.66
N THR A 209 10.14 12.69 19.91
CA THR A 209 9.82 11.68 20.93
C THR A 209 8.39 11.74 21.46
N VAL A 210 7.79 12.93 21.53
CA VAL A 210 6.45 13.12 22.10
C VAL A 210 5.43 13.30 20.99
N LEU A 211 4.40 12.44 20.97
CA LEU A 211 3.21 12.66 20.16
C LEU A 211 2.16 13.34 21.05
N GLU A 212 1.88 14.61 20.82
CA GLU A 212 0.73 15.29 21.44
C GLU A 212 -0.54 14.68 20.85
N TRP A 213 -1.10 13.71 21.58
CA TRP A 213 -2.17 12.85 21.09
C TRP A 213 -3.26 12.69 22.14
N THR A 214 -4.50 12.98 21.74
CA THR A 214 -5.67 12.77 22.58
C THR A 214 -6.43 11.54 22.07
N PRO A 215 -6.58 10.47 22.87
CA PRO A 215 -7.26 9.25 22.41
C PRO A 215 -8.69 9.51 21.93
N PRO A 216 -9.23 8.62 21.08
CA PRO A 216 -10.64 8.60 20.80
C PRO A 216 -11.43 8.49 22.11
N SER A 217 -12.35 9.43 22.34
CA SER A 217 -13.23 9.43 23.51
C SER A 217 -14.66 9.21 23.05
N THR A 218 -15.45 8.51 23.87
CA THR A 218 -16.91 8.43 23.71
C THR A 218 -17.60 9.74 24.11
N ASP A 219 -16.84 10.72 24.61
CA ASP A 219 -17.36 11.99 25.06
C ASP A 219 -17.82 12.84 23.87
N THR A 220 -19.14 13.03 23.77
CA THR A 220 -19.81 13.77 22.68
C THR A 220 -19.46 15.26 22.66
N HIS A 221 -18.76 15.76 23.67
CA HIS A 221 -18.36 17.16 23.78
C HIS A 221 -17.15 17.54 22.92
N THR A 222 -16.39 16.56 22.40
CA THR A 222 -15.30 16.88 21.46
C THR A 222 -15.87 17.00 20.04
N PRO A 223 -15.77 18.17 19.39
CA PRO A 223 -16.32 18.33 18.06
C PRO A 223 -15.62 17.41 17.06
N PRO A 224 -16.37 16.80 16.11
CA PRO A 224 -15.76 16.05 15.02
C PRO A 224 -14.89 16.98 14.17
N ILE A 225 -13.91 16.41 13.46
CA ILE A 225 -13.12 17.19 12.52
C ILE A 225 -14.02 17.76 11.42
N ALA A 226 -13.82 19.03 11.10
CA ALA A 226 -14.48 19.64 9.96
C ALA A 226 -13.89 19.07 8.67
N PHE A 227 -14.75 18.63 7.76
CA PHE A 227 -14.36 18.18 6.43
C PHE A 227 -15.36 18.65 5.38
N GLN A 228 -14.91 18.70 4.13
CA GLN A 228 -15.75 18.94 2.95
C GLN A 228 -15.80 17.66 2.11
N SER A 229 -16.97 17.31 1.58
CA SER A 229 -17.09 16.19 0.65
C SER A 229 -17.17 16.69 -0.80
N THR A 230 -16.65 15.89 -1.73
CA THR A 230 -16.83 16.13 -3.18
C THR A 230 -18.28 15.95 -3.64
N VAL A 231 -19.12 15.29 -2.84
CA VAL A 231 -20.52 15.00 -3.17
C VAL A 231 -21.41 15.27 -1.96
N THR A 232 -22.61 15.82 -2.21
CA THR A 232 -23.59 16.00 -1.14
C THR A 232 -24.22 14.67 -0.76
N ARG A 233 -24.81 14.58 0.43
CA ARG A 233 -25.53 13.38 0.87
C ARG A 233 -26.66 13.02 -0.10
N GLU A 234 -27.42 14.02 -0.54
CA GLU A 234 -28.54 13.86 -1.46
C GLU A 234 -28.08 13.31 -2.80
N GLN A 235 -26.98 13.83 -3.33
CA GLN A 235 -26.40 13.36 -4.60
C GLN A 235 -25.83 11.95 -4.45
N PHE A 236 -25.19 11.62 -3.33
CA PHE A 236 -24.73 10.25 -3.08
C PHE A 236 -25.90 9.27 -3.04
N CYS A 237 -26.98 9.61 -2.30
CA CYS A 237 -28.19 8.78 -2.26
C CYS A 237 -28.82 8.60 -3.66
N ALA A 238 -28.85 9.66 -4.48
CA ALA A 238 -29.30 9.58 -5.86
C ALA A 238 -28.43 8.66 -6.72
N ASN A 239 -27.10 8.69 -6.52
CA ASN A 239 -26.17 7.77 -7.18
C ASN A 239 -26.43 6.32 -6.77
N VAL A 240 -26.81 6.06 -5.52
CA VAL A 240 -27.18 4.70 -5.05
C VAL A 240 -28.42 4.19 -5.78
N GLU A 241 -29.47 4.99 -5.90
CA GLU A 241 -30.67 4.57 -6.66
C GLU A 241 -30.37 4.36 -8.15
N LYS A 242 -29.52 5.20 -8.75
CA LYS A 242 -29.08 5.00 -10.14
C LYS A 242 -28.25 3.72 -10.33
N ALA A 243 -27.37 3.39 -9.38
CA ALA A 243 -26.65 2.12 -9.40
C ALA A 243 -27.60 0.91 -9.30
N LYS A 244 -28.65 1.01 -8.47
CA LYS A 244 -29.70 -0.02 -8.37
C LYS A 244 -30.47 -0.19 -9.67
N ASP A 245 -30.71 0.88 -10.42
CA ASP A 245 -31.32 0.77 -11.75
C ASP A 245 -30.45 -0.01 -12.74
N TYR A 246 -29.12 0.21 -12.74
CA TYR A 246 -28.20 -0.61 -13.51
C TYR A 246 -28.22 -2.08 -13.10
N ILE A 247 -28.30 -2.36 -11.79
CA ILE A 247 -28.40 -3.73 -11.28
C ILE A 247 -29.71 -4.39 -11.72
N ARG A 248 -30.85 -3.70 -11.60
CA ARG A 248 -32.17 -4.20 -12.03
C ARG A 248 -32.23 -4.45 -13.54
N ALA A 249 -31.52 -3.66 -14.33
CA ALA A 249 -31.39 -3.85 -15.77
C ALA A 249 -30.52 -5.07 -16.14
N GLY A 250 -29.75 -5.61 -15.19
CA GLY A 250 -28.83 -6.73 -15.40
C GLY A 250 -27.46 -6.32 -15.95
N ASP A 251 -27.12 -5.03 -15.90
CA ASP A 251 -25.82 -4.53 -16.37
C ASP A 251 -24.66 -4.98 -15.45
N ILE A 252 -24.93 -5.00 -14.15
CA ILE A 252 -23.97 -5.33 -13.08
C ILE A 252 -24.67 -6.07 -11.94
N PHE A 253 -23.89 -6.84 -11.18
CA PHE A 253 -24.29 -7.41 -9.89
C PHE A 253 -23.99 -6.45 -8.75
N GLN A 254 -22.85 -5.74 -8.84
CA GLN A 254 -22.36 -4.81 -7.82
C GLN A 254 -21.54 -3.69 -8.46
N VAL A 255 -21.59 -2.50 -7.87
CA VAL A 255 -20.65 -1.39 -8.13
C VAL A 255 -20.25 -0.72 -6.83
N VAL A 256 -18.99 -0.31 -6.70
CA VAL A 256 -18.47 0.37 -5.51
C VAL A 256 -18.32 1.85 -5.80
N VAL A 257 -19.20 2.66 -5.26
CA VAL A 257 -19.19 4.13 -5.42
C VAL A 257 -18.58 4.77 -4.17
N SER A 258 -17.77 5.81 -4.39
CA SER A 258 -17.01 6.47 -3.34
C SER A 258 -17.24 7.97 -3.28
N GLN A 259 -16.84 8.56 -2.15
CA GLN A 259 -16.75 10.00 -1.95
C GLN A 259 -15.42 10.36 -1.31
N ARG A 260 -14.93 11.56 -1.62
CA ARG A 260 -13.68 12.09 -1.07
C ARG A 260 -13.98 13.19 -0.06
N LEU A 261 -13.47 13.02 1.14
CA LEU A 261 -13.52 13.95 2.24
C LEU A 261 -12.19 14.69 2.34
N THR A 262 -12.24 16.01 2.43
CA THR A 262 -11.07 16.88 2.55
C THR A 262 -11.10 17.57 3.91
N ALA A 263 -10.02 17.46 4.68
CA ALA A 263 -9.82 18.13 5.95
C ALA A 263 -8.48 18.90 5.94
N SER A 264 -8.34 19.87 6.84
CA SER A 264 -7.09 20.62 7.02
C SER A 264 -6.33 20.14 8.26
N TYR A 265 -5.01 20.16 8.18
CA TYR A 265 -4.13 19.78 9.27
C TYR A 265 -2.91 20.69 9.34
N GLN A 266 -2.46 20.98 10.56
CA GLN A 266 -1.26 21.74 10.83
C GLN A 266 -0.37 20.90 11.76
N GLY A 267 0.77 20.47 11.25
CA GLY A 267 1.69 19.60 11.99
C GLY A 267 2.53 18.75 11.05
N ASP A 268 3.31 17.84 11.64
CA ASP A 268 4.14 16.88 10.91
C ASP A 268 3.25 15.78 10.28
N PRO A 269 3.29 15.56 8.96
CA PRO A 269 2.57 14.46 8.33
C PRO A 269 2.92 13.08 8.89
N PHE A 270 4.14 12.87 9.40
CA PHE A 270 4.50 11.59 10.02
C PHE A 270 3.78 11.36 11.37
N ALA A 271 3.35 12.43 12.06
CA ALA A 271 2.49 12.32 13.22
C ALA A 271 1.12 11.69 12.87
N LEU A 272 0.57 12.00 11.69
CA LEU A 272 -0.67 11.38 11.19
C LEU A 272 -0.52 9.88 10.99
N TYR A 273 0.63 9.42 10.47
CA TYR A 273 0.95 8.00 10.38
C TYR A 273 0.96 7.33 11.75
N ARG A 274 1.67 7.94 12.71
CA ARG A 274 1.73 7.43 14.09
C ARG A 274 0.36 7.37 14.75
N SER A 275 -0.48 8.39 14.55
CA SER A 275 -1.85 8.44 15.06
C SER A 275 -2.73 7.36 14.42
N LEU A 276 -2.68 7.20 13.10
CA LEU A 276 -3.43 6.16 12.38
C LEU A 276 -2.99 4.76 12.82
N ARG A 277 -1.69 4.55 13.03
CA ARG A 277 -1.12 3.29 13.54
C ARG A 277 -1.68 2.91 14.92
N LEU A 278 -2.00 3.88 15.77
CA LEU A 278 -2.60 3.65 17.09
C LEU A 278 -4.10 3.35 17.01
N ILE A 279 -4.81 3.99 16.08
CA ILE A 279 -6.28 3.88 15.96
C ILE A 279 -6.71 2.66 15.15
N ASN A 280 -6.00 2.37 14.06
CA ASN A 280 -6.34 1.32 13.14
C ASN A 280 -5.08 0.65 12.60
N PRO A 281 -4.40 -0.20 13.39
CA PRO A 281 -3.30 -1.00 12.88
C PRO A 281 -3.84 -2.03 11.88
N SER A 282 -3.24 -2.08 10.69
CA SER A 282 -3.60 -3.05 9.65
C SER A 282 -2.37 -3.79 9.12
N PRO A 283 -2.55 -4.91 8.40
CA PRO A 283 -1.44 -5.68 7.85
C PRO A 283 -0.59 -4.93 6.82
N TYR A 284 -1.12 -3.86 6.22
CA TYR A 284 -0.40 -3.04 5.25
C TYR A 284 -0.37 -1.57 5.69
N MET A 285 0.43 -1.27 6.70
CA MET A 285 0.72 0.12 7.08
C MET A 285 1.78 0.70 6.16
N ALA A 286 1.53 1.87 5.61
CA ALA A 286 2.47 2.56 4.73
C ALA A 286 2.55 4.05 5.04
N TYR A 287 3.76 4.57 5.05
CA TYR A 287 4.04 5.99 4.92
C TYR A 287 4.97 6.15 3.71
N PHE A 288 4.54 6.92 2.72
CA PHE A 288 5.40 7.38 1.63
C PHE A 288 5.47 8.89 1.65
N HIS A 289 6.66 9.42 1.49
CA HIS A 289 6.92 10.84 1.35
C HIS A 289 7.54 11.09 -0.02
N PHE A 290 6.86 11.89 -0.84
CA PHE A 290 7.17 12.16 -2.25
C PHE A 290 7.43 13.66 -2.47
N GLY A 291 8.29 14.25 -1.64
CA GLY A 291 8.63 15.66 -1.68
C GLY A 291 7.60 16.51 -0.94
N ASP A 292 6.67 17.09 -1.67
CA ASP A 292 5.67 18.03 -1.16
C ASP A 292 4.33 17.39 -0.77
N TRP A 293 4.22 16.06 -0.93
CA TRP A 293 3.02 15.32 -0.57
C TRP A 293 3.34 13.91 -0.05
N GLN A 294 2.35 13.28 0.60
CA GLN A 294 2.51 11.98 1.26
C GLN A 294 1.31 11.05 1.05
N ILE A 295 1.58 9.74 1.10
CA ILE A 295 0.57 8.67 1.23
C ILE A 295 0.72 8.07 2.61
N ILE A 296 -0.38 7.99 3.35
CA ILE A 296 -0.43 7.39 4.69
C ILE A 296 -1.54 6.33 4.68
N GLY A 297 -1.16 5.06 4.49
CA GLY A 297 -2.08 3.93 4.33
C GLY A 297 -2.14 3.03 5.56
N SER A 298 -3.34 2.48 5.80
CA SER A 298 -3.59 1.38 6.74
C SER A 298 -4.58 0.39 6.11
N SER A 299 -4.16 -0.20 4.99
CA SER A 299 -5.01 -1.09 4.23
C SER A 299 -5.16 -2.45 4.92
N PRO A 300 -6.39 -2.97 5.06
CA PRO A 300 -6.63 -4.31 5.56
C PRO A 300 -6.46 -5.39 4.49
N GLU A 301 -6.41 -5.01 3.20
CA GLU A 301 -6.60 -5.94 2.08
C GLU A 301 -5.44 -5.89 1.09
N VAL A 302 -4.97 -7.07 0.70
CA VAL A 302 -3.95 -7.24 -0.34
C VAL A 302 -4.56 -6.92 -1.71
N MET A 303 -3.85 -6.19 -2.56
CA MET A 303 -4.22 -6.05 -3.97
C MET A 303 -3.83 -7.33 -4.70
N VAL A 304 -2.53 -7.64 -4.71
CA VAL A 304 -2.01 -8.93 -5.15
C VAL A 304 -0.60 -9.15 -4.62
N LYS A 305 -0.26 -10.42 -4.41
CA LYS A 305 1.08 -10.86 -4.04
C LYS A 305 1.61 -11.91 -5.02
N ALA A 306 2.89 -11.87 -5.33
CA ALA A 306 3.62 -12.91 -6.06
C ALA A 306 4.89 -13.21 -5.28
N ASP A 307 4.96 -14.37 -4.64
CA ASP A 307 6.16 -14.82 -3.90
C ASP A 307 6.91 -15.90 -4.67
N ASN A 308 8.23 -15.92 -4.58
CA ASN A 308 9.02 -17.04 -5.07
C ASN A 308 8.76 -18.27 -4.22
N VAL A 309 8.50 -19.41 -4.86
CA VAL A 309 8.40 -20.70 -4.17
C VAL A 309 9.68 -21.50 -4.47
N PRO A 310 10.55 -21.73 -3.46
CA PRO A 310 11.84 -22.39 -3.66
C PRO A 310 11.74 -23.78 -4.31
N GLU A 311 10.61 -24.46 -4.13
CA GLU A 311 10.40 -25.86 -4.53
C GLU A 311 10.02 -26.02 -6.02
N VAL A 312 9.45 -25.00 -6.66
CA VAL A 312 8.87 -25.12 -8.02
C VAL A 312 9.41 -24.13 -9.06
N ALA A 313 10.44 -23.33 -8.76
CA ALA A 313 11.01 -22.32 -9.68
C ALA A 313 9.97 -21.36 -10.31
N GLU A 314 8.77 -21.32 -9.73
CA GLU A 314 7.61 -20.53 -10.13
C GLU A 314 7.27 -19.56 -9.00
N LYS A 315 6.49 -18.53 -9.34
CA LYS A 315 5.95 -17.60 -8.35
C LYS A 315 4.53 -18.01 -7.96
N LEU A 316 4.22 -18.01 -6.68
CA LEU A 316 2.86 -18.20 -6.18
C LEU A 316 2.15 -16.86 -6.19
N ALA A 317 1.22 -16.69 -7.14
CA ALA A 317 0.27 -15.59 -7.13
C ALA A 317 -0.75 -15.83 -6.01
N THR A 318 -1.03 -14.80 -5.21
CA THR A 318 -1.95 -14.86 -4.09
C THR A 318 -2.87 -13.64 -4.08
N LEU A 319 -4.17 -13.89 -3.99
CA LEU A 319 -5.20 -12.92 -3.64
C LEU A 319 -5.85 -13.35 -2.34
N ARG A 320 -6.24 -12.38 -1.51
CA ARG A 320 -6.88 -12.66 -0.24
C ARG A 320 -8.16 -11.83 -0.08
N PRO A 321 -9.27 -12.23 -0.72
CA PRO A 321 -10.55 -11.52 -0.59
C PRO A 321 -11.00 -11.46 0.87
N ILE A 322 -11.51 -10.29 1.26
CA ILE A 322 -12.06 -10.02 2.59
C ILE A 322 -13.47 -9.46 2.44
N ALA A 323 -14.44 -10.10 3.08
CA ALA A 323 -15.80 -9.59 3.22
C ALA A 323 -16.40 -10.04 4.55
N GLY A 324 -17.58 -9.53 4.88
CA GLY A 324 -18.19 -9.79 6.17
C GLY A 324 -17.46 -9.07 7.30
N THR A 325 -18.21 -8.40 8.17
CA THR A 325 -17.62 -7.76 9.35
C THR A 325 -18.50 -7.96 10.56
N ARG A 326 -17.88 -8.33 11.68
CA ARG A 326 -18.47 -8.19 13.02
C ARG A 326 -17.50 -7.47 13.95
N PRO A 327 -18.01 -6.71 14.95
CA PRO A 327 -17.16 -6.22 16.03
C PRO A 327 -16.58 -7.40 16.82
N ARG A 328 -15.47 -7.18 17.54
CA ARG A 328 -14.96 -8.17 18.49
C ARG A 328 -15.90 -8.27 19.70
N GLY A 329 -16.09 -9.49 20.19
CA GLY A 329 -16.84 -9.75 21.42
C GLY A 329 -16.09 -9.24 22.65
N THR A 330 -16.82 -8.88 23.70
CA THR A 330 -16.22 -8.47 24.98
C THR A 330 -15.66 -9.65 25.77
N THR A 331 -16.12 -10.87 25.46
CA THR A 331 -15.64 -12.13 26.04
C THR A 331 -15.33 -13.14 24.92
N PRO A 332 -14.45 -14.13 25.16
CA PRO A 332 -14.16 -15.16 24.15
C PRO A 332 -15.41 -15.89 23.65
N SER A 333 -16.35 -16.20 24.53
CA SER A 333 -17.60 -16.87 24.15
C SER A 333 -18.51 -16.00 23.27
N GLU A 334 -18.56 -14.70 23.53
CA GLU A 334 -19.31 -13.75 22.69
C GLU A 334 -18.61 -13.58 21.33
N ASP A 335 -17.28 -13.51 21.33
CA ASP A 335 -16.47 -13.39 20.12
C ASP A 335 -16.66 -14.60 19.19
N ASP A 336 -16.69 -15.81 19.75
CA ASP A 336 -16.95 -17.04 19.00
C ASP A 336 -18.40 -17.14 18.50
N ALA A 337 -19.36 -16.61 19.28
CA ALA A 337 -20.75 -16.51 18.84
C ALA A 337 -20.91 -15.54 17.67
N LEU A 338 -20.24 -14.39 17.70
CA LEU A 338 -20.21 -13.42 16.59
C LEU A 338 -19.53 -13.99 15.34
N ALA A 339 -18.44 -14.75 15.51
CA ALA A 339 -17.79 -15.46 14.41
C ALA A 339 -18.73 -16.49 13.76
N THR A 340 -19.47 -17.24 14.58
CA THR A 340 -20.46 -18.21 14.11
C THR A 340 -21.65 -17.53 13.43
N ASP A 341 -22.13 -16.41 13.98
CA ASP A 341 -23.18 -15.58 13.36
C ASP A 341 -22.75 -15.10 11.97
N LEU A 342 -21.53 -14.56 11.86
CA LEU A 342 -21.00 -14.04 10.59
C LEU A 342 -20.92 -15.12 9.51
N LEU A 343 -20.45 -16.32 9.85
CA LEU A 343 -20.37 -17.44 8.90
C LEU A 343 -21.74 -18.02 8.51
N ASN A 344 -22.79 -17.75 9.29
CA ASN A 344 -24.16 -18.19 9.00
C ASN A 344 -25.02 -17.10 8.37
N ASP A 345 -24.51 -15.88 8.20
CA ASP A 345 -25.20 -14.78 7.55
C ASP A 345 -25.23 -15.03 6.03
N PRO A 346 -26.39 -15.38 5.43
CA PRO A 346 -26.45 -15.76 4.03
C PRO A 346 -26.08 -14.62 3.09
N LYS A 347 -26.24 -13.36 3.52
CA LYS A 347 -25.85 -12.19 2.72
C LYS A 347 -24.33 -12.08 2.64
N GLU A 348 -23.67 -12.08 3.80
CA GLU A 348 -22.21 -11.92 3.90
C GLU A 348 -21.48 -13.09 3.22
N VAL A 349 -21.98 -14.32 3.38
CA VAL A 349 -21.44 -15.50 2.71
C VAL A 349 -21.57 -15.40 1.19
N ALA A 350 -22.74 -14.97 0.68
CA ALA A 350 -22.94 -14.84 -0.77
C ALA A 350 -22.03 -13.77 -1.38
N GLU A 351 -21.89 -12.62 -0.73
CA GLU A 351 -20.96 -11.56 -1.14
C GLU A 351 -19.51 -12.07 -1.14
N HIS A 352 -19.09 -12.76 -0.08
CA HIS A 352 -17.76 -13.31 0.03
C HIS A 352 -17.43 -14.34 -1.06
N VAL A 353 -18.34 -15.29 -1.31
CA VAL A 353 -18.16 -16.31 -2.36
C VAL A 353 -18.04 -15.66 -3.74
N MET A 354 -18.82 -14.63 -4.03
CA MET A 354 -18.70 -13.87 -5.28
C MET A 354 -17.30 -13.26 -5.44
N LEU A 355 -16.73 -12.69 -4.38
CA LEU A 355 -15.37 -12.12 -4.41
C LEU A 355 -14.29 -13.19 -4.58
N VAL A 356 -14.47 -14.37 -3.97
CA VAL A 356 -13.58 -15.52 -4.18
C VAL A 356 -13.60 -15.96 -5.64
N ASP A 357 -14.79 -16.07 -6.24
CA ASP A 357 -14.91 -16.42 -7.66
C ASP A 357 -14.32 -15.36 -8.58
N LEU A 358 -14.47 -14.07 -8.25
CA LEU A 358 -13.79 -13.00 -8.98
C LEU A 358 -12.26 -13.14 -8.88
N GLY A 359 -11.72 -13.40 -7.70
CA GLY A 359 -10.29 -13.66 -7.50
C GLY A 359 -9.80 -14.86 -8.31
N ARG A 360 -10.58 -15.95 -8.36
CA ARG A 360 -10.29 -17.12 -9.20
C ARG A 360 -10.27 -16.78 -10.68
N ASN A 361 -11.23 -15.98 -11.14
CA ASN A 361 -11.30 -15.52 -12.53
C ASN A 361 -10.11 -14.62 -12.87
N ASP A 362 -9.71 -13.74 -11.96
CA ASP A 362 -8.56 -12.85 -12.15
C ASP A 362 -7.25 -13.63 -12.24
N LEU A 363 -6.98 -14.55 -11.29
CA LEU A 363 -5.80 -15.40 -11.36
C LEU A 363 -5.85 -16.35 -12.55
N GLY A 364 -7.02 -16.88 -12.92
CA GLY A 364 -7.19 -17.77 -14.07
C GLY A 364 -6.79 -17.17 -15.42
N ARG A 365 -6.78 -15.83 -15.53
CA ARG A 365 -6.31 -15.13 -16.74
C ARG A 365 -4.78 -15.12 -16.88
N VAL A 366 -4.06 -15.25 -15.77
CA VAL A 366 -2.60 -15.05 -15.74
C VAL A 366 -1.81 -16.29 -15.32
N CYS A 367 -2.33 -17.09 -14.40
CA CYS A 367 -1.71 -18.29 -13.86
C CYS A 367 -1.78 -19.49 -14.81
N GLU A 368 -1.02 -20.54 -14.51
CA GLU A 368 -1.05 -21.80 -15.24
C GLU A 368 -2.42 -22.46 -15.17
N ILE A 369 -2.85 -23.05 -16.29
CA ILE A 369 -4.15 -23.71 -16.40
C ILE A 369 -4.23 -24.86 -15.38
N GLY A 370 -5.25 -24.83 -14.52
CA GLY A 370 -5.47 -25.85 -13.49
C GLY A 370 -4.68 -25.62 -12.19
N SER A 371 -3.80 -24.62 -12.11
CA SER A 371 -3.07 -24.29 -10.87
C SER A 371 -3.88 -23.46 -9.87
N VAL A 372 -4.93 -22.77 -10.33
CA VAL A 372 -5.71 -21.86 -9.49
C VAL A 372 -6.60 -22.64 -8.53
N GLN A 373 -6.39 -22.44 -7.23
CA GLN A 373 -7.10 -23.11 -6.16
C GLN A 373 -7.45 -22.15 -5.01
N VAL A 374 -8.44 -22.53 -4.21
CA VAL A 374 -8.78 -21.85 -2.96
C VAL A 374 -8.27 -22.75 -1.84
N ASP A 375 -7.12 -22.39 -1.24
CA ASP A 375 -6.47 -23.21 -0.22
C ASP A 375 -6.98 -22.91 1.20
N GLU A 376 -7.52 -21.71 1.43
CA GLU A 376 -8.31 -21.35 2.62
C GLU A 376 -9.67 -20.78 2.18
N LEU A 377 -10.77 -21.36 2.64
CA LEU A 377 -12.13 -20.91 2.32
C LEU A 377 -12.89 -20.53 3.58
N MET A 378 -13.43 -19.31 3.58
CA MET A 378 -14.30 -18.72 4.60
C MET A 378 -13.79 -18.90 6.03
N VAL A 379 -12.53 -18.58 6.27
CA VAL A 379 -11.93 -18.58 7.61
C VAL A 379 -12.18 -17.25 8.30
N ILE A 380 -12.35 -17.28 9.63
CA ILE A 380 -12.51 -16.05 10.42
C ILE A 380 -11.14 -15.53 10.86
N GLU A 381 -10.80 -14.33 10.41
CA GLU A 381 -9.61 -13.61 10.85
C GLU A 381 -10.01 -12.51 11.84
N ARG A 382 -9.34 -12.46 12.99
CA ARG A 382 -9.67 -11.57 14.11
C ARG A 382 -8.63 -10.46 14.23
N TYR A 383 -9.03 -9.24 13.94
CA TYR A 383 -8.25 -8.02 14.15
C TYR A 383 -8.55 -7.40 15.53
N SER A 384 -7.89 -6.30 15.87
CA SER A 384 -8.01 -5.64 17.18
C SER A 384 -9.45 -5.23 17.54
N HIS A 385 -10.23 -4.78 16.56
CA HIS A 385 -11.59 -4.24 16.79
C HIS A 385 -12.70 -4.94 16.00
N VAL A 386 -12.33 -5.70 14.97
CA VAL A 386 -13.28 -6.38 14.09
C VAL A 386 -12.78 -7.78 13.73
N MET A 387 -13.68 -8.61 13.21
CA MET A 387 -13.35 -9.87 12.53
C MET A 387 -13.96 -9.90 11.13
N HIS A 388 -13.32 -10.63 10.22
CA HIS A 388 -13.72 -10.74 8.82
C HIS A 388 -13.79 -12.19 8.34
N ILE A 389 -14.63 -12.45 7.33
CA ILE A 389 -14.53 -13.66 6.52
C ILE A 389 -13.40 -13.45 5.52
N VAL A 390 -12.45 -14.39 5.51
CA VAL A 390 -11.27 -14.32 4.67
C VAL A 390 -11.15 -15.60 3.87
N SER A 391 -10.66 -15.50 2.64
CA SER A 391 -10.28 -16.66 1.85
C SER A 391 -8.99 -16.36 1.11
N ASN A 392 -8.28 -17.42 0.77
CA ASN A 392 -7.02 -17.33 0.06
C ASN A 392 -7.17 -18.04 -1.28
N VAL A 393 -6.91 -17.29 -2.35
CA VAL A 393 -6.95 -17.79 -3.73
C VAL A 393 -5.53 -17.71 -4.25
N VAL A 394 -4.99 -18.86 -4.64
CA VAL A 394 -3.61 -18.98 -5.09
C VAL A 394 -3.53 -19.60 -6.47
N GLY A 395 -2.46 -19.30 -7.20
CA GLY A 395 -2.17 -19.90 -8.50
C GLY A 395 -0.70 -19.80 -8.85
N GLN A 396 -0.23 -20.68 -9.73
CA GLN A 396 1.16 -20.66 -10.20
C GLN A 396 1.30 -19.64 -11.33
N LEU A 397 2.17 -18.65 -11.16
CA LEU A 397 2.51 -17.71 -12.21
C LEU A 397 3.61 -18.33 -13.09
N PRO A 398 3.37 -18.54 -14.41
CA PRO A 398 4.34 -19.19 -15.27
C PRO A 398 5.62 -18.35 -15.40
N PRO A 399 6.80 -18.98 -15.62
CA PRO A 399 8.07 -18.27 -15.73
C PRO A 399 8.14 -17.23 -16.86
N SER A 400 7.28 -17.36 -17.87
CA SER A 400 7.17 -16.39 -18.97
C SER A 400 6.47 -15.09 -18.58
N LYS A 401 5.88 -15.02 -17.38
CA LYS A 401 5.13 -13.85 -16.92
C LYS A 401 5.77 -13.20 -15.70
N THR A 402 5.67 -11.88 -15.67
CA THR A 402 6.15 -11.03 -14.59
C THR A 402 5.07 -10.81 -13.53
N ALA A 403 5.47 -10.42 -12.32
CA ALA A 403 4.50 -10.02 -11.30
C ALA A 403 3.72 -8.73 -11.70
N TRP A 404 4.24 -7.94 -12.63
CA TRP A 404 3.49 -6.81 -13.21
C TRP A 404 2.33 -7.29 -14.07
N GLU A 405 2.48 -8.35 -14.86
CA GLU A 405 1.36 -8.95 -15.60
C GLU A 405 0.29 -9.51 -14.66
N LEU A 406 0.70 -10.07 -13.52
CA LEU A 406 -0.21 -10.47 -12.46
C LEU A 406 -1.00 -9.28 -11.90
N LEU A 407 -0.31 -8.16 -11.61
CA LEU A 407 -0.99 -6.93 -11.19
C LEU A 407 -1.97 -6.45 -12.27
N LYS A 408 -1.55 -6.36 -13.54
CA LYS A 408 -2.43 -5.93 -14.64
C LYS A 408 -3.69 -6.81 -14.75
N ALA A 409 -3.54 -8.13 -14.61
CA ALA A 409 -4.68 -9.06 -14.71
C ALA A 409 -5.70 -8.89 -13.56
N THR A 410 -5.23 -8.52 -12.37
CA THR A 410 -6.04 -8.44 -11.15
C THR A 410 -6.56 -7.03 -10.88
N PHE A 411 -5.94 -5.99 -11.45
CA PHE A 411 -6.22 -4.58 -11.15
C PHE A 411 -7.47 -4.00 -11.86
N PRO A 412 -8.21 -3.09 -11.21
CA PRO A 412 -8.25 -2.89 -9.76
C PRO A 412 -8.99 -4.05 -9.07
N ALA A 413 -8.89 -4.13 -7.75
CA ALA A 413 -9.60 -5.14 -6.97
C ALA A 413 -11.13 -5.00 -7.12
N GLY A 414 -11.82 -6.14 -7.11
CA GLY A 414 -13.28 -6.19 -7.20
C GLY A 414 -14.00 -5.50 -6.06
N THR A 415 -13.44 -5.57 -4.85
CA THR A 415 -13.95 -4.97 -3.61
C THR A 415 -14.01 -3.44 -3.64
N VAL A 416 -13.33 -2.82 -4.59
CA VAL A 416 -13.31 -1.36 -4.79
C VAL A 416 -13.79 -0.92 -6.18
N SER A 417 -14.23 -1.86 -7.02
CA SER A 417 -14.75 -1.58 -8.36
C SER A 417 -16.17 -2.14 -8.53
N GLY A 418 -16.30 -3.45 -8.68
CA GLY A 418 -17.59 -4.15 -8.79
C GLY A 418 -17.53 -5.35 -9.72
N ALA A 419 -18.70 -5.87 -10.07
CA ALA A 419 -18.85 -7.07 -10.90
C ALA A 419 -20.05 -6.94 -11.85
N PRO A 420 -19.90 -7.19 -13.18
CA PRO A 420 -18.65 -7.37 -13.92
C PRO A 420 -17.73 -6.12 -13.88
N LYS A 421 -16.42 -6.34 -13.71
CA LYS A 421 -15.42 -5.30 -13.38
C LYS A 421 -15.42 -4.12 -14.34
N ILE A 422 -15.33 -4.38 -15.65
CA ILE A 422 -15.26 -3.33 -16.68
C ILE A 422 -16.52 -2.44 -16.67
N ARG A 423 -17.71 -3.06 -16.63
CA ARG A 423 -18.99 -2.32 -16.62
C ARG A 423 -19.16 -1.51 -15.34
N ALA A 424 -18.77 -2.06 -14.19
CA ALA A 424 -18.79 -1.34 -12.93
C ALA A 424 -17.90 -0.09 -12.96
N MET A 425 -16.71 -0.16 -13.57
CA MET A 425 -15.81 0.99 -13.71
C MET A 425 -16.34 2.08 -14.66
N GLU A 426 -17.04 1.70 -15.74
CA GLU A 426 -17.76 2.66 -16.60
C GLU A 426 -18.82 3.43 -15.80
N ILE A 427 -19.57 2.73 -14.94
CA ILE A 427 -20.60 3.34 -14.07
C ILE A 427 -19.96 4.21 -12.98
N ILE A 428 -18.84 3.78 -12.39
CA ILE A 428 -18.06 4.60 -11.43
C ILE A 428 -17.69 5.95 -12.05
N HIS A 429 -17.15 5.93 -13.27
CA HIS A 429 -16.76 7.14 -13.99
C HIS A 429 -17.97 8.08 -14.16
N GLU A 430 -19.14 7.54 -14.52
CA GLU A 430 -20.37 8.30 -14.67
C GLU A 430 -20.89 8.89 -13.35
N LEU A 431 -20.84 8.14 -12.25
CA LEU A 431 -21.46 8.52 -10.97
C LEU A 431 -20.55 9.42 -10.11
N GLU A 432 -19.23 9.24 -10.15
CA GLU A 432 -18.29 9.99 -9.29
C GLU A 432 -17.88 11.34 -9.90
N GLY A 433 -17.83 11.46 -11.22
CA GLY A 433 -17.54 12.73 -11.90
C GLY A 433 -16.14 13.30 -11.66
N CYS A 434 -15.22 12.54 -11.05
CA CYS A 434 -13.86 12.98 -10.76
C CYS A 434 -12.86 11.82 -10.70
N ARG A 435 -11.56 12.14 -10.71
CA ARG A 435 -10.46 11.17 -10.54
C ARG A 435 -10.46 10.57 -9.14
N ARG A 436 -10.17 9.27 -9.05
CA ARG A 436 -9.92 8.56 -7.79
C ARG A 436 -8.48 8.75 -7.31
N GLY A 437 -7.54 8.91 -8.24
CA GLY A 437 -6.12 9.05 -7.90
C GLY A 437 -5.63 7.83 -7.14
N ILE A 438 -5.09 8.03 -5.94
CA ILE A 438 -4.55 6.95 -5.11
C ILE A 438 -5.65 5.94 -4.73
N TYR A 439 -6.89 6.38 -4.48
CA TYR A 439 -7.96 5.50 -4.00
C TYR A 439 -8.28 4.39 -5.01
N SER A 440 -8.49 3.16 -4.55
CA SER A 440 -8.67 1.96 -5.40
C SER A 440 -7.44 1.57 -6.25
N GLY A 441 -6.34 2.31 -6.14
CA GLY A 441 -5.04 1.92 -6.65
C GLY A 441 -4.36 0.87 -5.78
N ALA A 442 -3.05 0.78 -5.88
CA ALA A 442 -2.22 -0.15 -5.12
C ALA A 442 -0.94 0.51 -4.64
N TYR A 443 -0.49 0.20 -3.42
CA TYR A 443 0.83 0.61 -2.92
C TYR A 443 1.59 -0.59 -2.36
N GLY A 444 2.91 -0.54 -2.39
CA GLY A 444 3.75 -1.63 -1.88
C GLY A 444 5.15 -1.63 -2.47
N TYR A 445 5.65 -2.83 -2.74
CA TYR A 445 6.99 -3.02 -3.29
C TYR A 445 7.05 -4.12 -4.35
N TYR A 446 8.01 -3.95 -5.27
CA TYR A 446 8.44 -4.94 -6.26
C TYR A 446 9.95 -5.13 -6.13
N ASP A 447 10.40 -6.34 -5.84
CA ASP A 447 11.82 -6.57 -5.55
C ASP A 447 12.64 -7.02 -6.76
N PHE A 448 13.94 -7.14 -6.53
CA PHE A 448 14.92 -7.57 -7.53
C PHE A 448 14.81 -9.04 -7.93
N GLU A 449 14.14 -9.87 -7.14
CA GLU A 449 13.84 -11.27 -7.48
C GLU A 449 12.50 -11.40 -8.23
N GLY A 450 11.87 -10.26 -8.54
CA GLY A 450 10.63 -10.14 -9.29
C GLY A 450 9.38 -10.46 -8.47
N GLN A 451 9.47 -10.51 -7.14
CA GLN A 451 8.29 -10.67 -6.30
C GLN A 451 7.58 -9.33 -6.14
N LEU A 452 6.28 -9.40 -5.90
CA LEU A 452 5.42 -8.24 -5.75
C LEU A 452 4.58 -8.43 -4.49
N ASN A 453 4.45 -7.37 -3.69
CA ASN A 453 3.54 -7.35 -2.56
C ASN A 453 2.89 -5.98 -2.48
N THR A 454 1.60 -5.93 -2.80
CA THR A 454 0.84 -4.69 -2.90
C THR A 454 -0.45 -4.78 -2.12
N ALA A 455 -0.81 -3.69 -1.45
CA ALA A 455 -2.10 -3.52 -0.79
C ALA A 455 -3.02 -2.67 -1.64
N ILE A 456 -4.33 -2.88 -1.51
CA ILE A 456 -5.31 -1.97 -2.11
C ILE A 456 -5.21 -0.63 -1.39
N ALA A 457 -5.19 0.47 -2.13
CA ALA A 457 -5.12 1.81 -1.55
C ALA A 457 -6.48 2.29 -0.99
N ILE A 458 -6.91 1.64 0.09
CA ILE A 458 -8.06 1.98 0.92
C ILE A 458 -7.62 2.26 2.35
N ARG A 459 -8.44 2.99 3.11
CA ARG A 459 -8.06 3.51 4.44
C ARG A 459 -6.73 4.27 4.38
N THR A 460 -6.63 5.12 3.37
CA THR A 460 -5.44 5.89 3.02
C THR A 460 -5.75 7.38 3.08
N MET A 461 -4.86 8.13 3.74
CA MET A 461 -4.81 9.59 3.67
C MET A 461 -3.80 10.00 2.61
N VAL A 462 -4.17 10.99 1.79
CA VAL A 462 -3.26 11.71 0.91
C VAL A 462 -3.07 13.10 1.49
N VAL A 463 -1.83 13.44 1.84
CA VAL A 463 -1.49 14.71 2.47
C VAL A 463 -0.74 15.58 1.47
N ARG A 464 -1.18 16.82 1.29
CA ARG A 464 -0.52 17.79 0.40
C ARG A 464 -0.24 19.06 1.17
N HIS A 465 1.02 19.50 1.14
CA HIS A 465 1.38 20.79 1.72
C HIS A 465 0.74 21.94 0.95
N GLN A 466 0.22 22.90 1.70
CA GLN A 466 -0.35 24.13 1.16
C GLN A 466 0.67 25.27 1.30
N PRO A 467 0.63 26.28 0.41
CA PRO A 467 1.54 27.43 0.48
C PRO A 467 1.47 28.23 1.79
N ASP A 468 0.35 28.15 2.52
CA ASP A 468 0.13 28.82 3.80
C ASP A 468 0.75 28.08 5.00
N GLY A 469 1.43 26.95 4.77
CA GLY A 469 2.05 26.12 5.79
C GLY A 469 1.10 25.12 6.46
N SER A 470 -0.17 25.08 6.04
CA SER A 470 -1.09 23.99 6.40
C SER A 470 -0.91 22.80 5.44
N SER A 471 -1.59 21.70 5.73
CA SER A 471 -1.69 20.54 4.85
C SER A 471 -3.15 20.22 4.59
N GLU A 472 -3.47 19.98 3.32
CA GLU A 472 -4.75 19.41 2.91
C GLU A 472 -4.64 17.89 3.02
N ILE A 473 -5.59 17.26 3.73
CA ILE A 473 -5.70 15.82 3.86
C ILE A 473 -6.94 15.36 3.12
N ARG A 474 -6.75 14.46 2.16
CA ARG A 474 -7.83 13.80 1.42
C ARG A 474 -7.99 12.37 1.91
N VAL A 475 -9.21 12.00 2.25
CA VAL A 475 -9.64 10.65 2.64
C VAL A 475 -10.77 10.23 1.73
N GLN A 476 -10.60 9.14 0.99
CA GLN A 476 -11.65 8.61 0.10
C GLN A 476 -12.15 7.26 0.60
N ALA A 477 -13.46 7.10 0.62
CA ALA A 477 -14.14 5.89 1.09
C ALA A 477 -15.37 5.60 0.25
N GLY A 478 -15.67 4.33 0.05
CA GLY A 478 -16.78 3.87 -0.79
C GLY A 478 -17.58 2.73 -0.18
N ALA A 479 -18.74 2.50 -0.78
CA ALA A 479 -19.72 1.50 -0.38
C ALA A 479 -20.03 0.58 -1.57
N GLY A 480 -20.10 -0.72 -1.32
CA GLY A 480 -20.48 -1.72 -2.32
C GLY A 480 -21.99 -1.71 -2.48
N LEU A 481 -22.47 -1.30 -3.64
CA LEU A 481 -23.89 -1.14 -3.92
C LEU A 481 -24.44 -2.40 -4.59
N VAL A 482 -25.50 -2.94 -3.98
CA VAL A 482 -26.23 -4.12 -4.44
C VAL A 482 -27.73 -3.79 -4.59
N ALA A 483 -28.52 -4.72 -5.13
CA ALA A 483 -29.94 -4.49 -5.42
C ALA A 483 -30.76 -4.00 -4.19
N ASP A 484 -30.39 -4.50 -3.00
CA ASP A 484 -31.07 -4.21 -1.74
C ASP A 484 -30.41 -3.07 -0.93
N SER A 485 -29.44 -2.38 -1.51
CA SER A 485 -28.77 -1.25 -0.84
C SER A 485 -29.76 -0.14 -0.45
N VAL A 486 -29.57 0.39 0.76
CA VAL A 486 -30.37 1.48 1.33
C VAL A 486 -29.55 2.77 1.26
N PRO A 487 -29.94 3.76 0.43
CA PRO A 487 -29.11 4.93 0.12
C PRO A 487 -28.48 5.62 1.33
N GLU A 488 -29.25 5.87 2.39
CA GLU A 488 -28.79 6.55 3.60
C GLU A 488 -27.78 5.71 4.39
N THR A 489 -27.98 4.39 4.43
CA THR A 489 -27.06 3.45 5.11
C THR A 489 -25.74 3.39 4.37
N GLU A 490 -25.76 3.31 3.04
CA GLU A 490 -24.55 3.26 2.23
C GLU A 490 -23.73 4.55 2.35
N TYR A 491 -24.40 5.71 2.34
CA TYR A 491 -23.75 6.99 2.61
C TYR A 491 -23.07 6.97 3.99
N GLN A 492 -23.80 6.52 5.02
CA GLN A 492 -23.25 6.44 6.38
C GLN A 492 -22.08 5.44 6.48
N GLU A 493 -22.10 4.36 5.72
CA GLU A 493 -21.01 3.38 5.66
C GLU A 493 -19.72 4.01 5.15
N THR A 494 -19.78 4.84 4.09
CA THR A 494 -18.58 5.53 3.61
C THR A 494 -17.96 6.44 4.68
N LEU A 495 -18.79 7.13 5.47
CA LEU A 495 -18.31 7.94 6.60
C LEU A 495 -17.72 7.08 7.72
N ASN A 496 -18.31 5.90 7.98
CA ASN A 496 -17.79 4.95 8.97
C ASN A 496 -16.42 4.40 8.56
N LYS A 497 -16.24 4.07 7.27
CA LYS A 497 -14.95 3.63 6.70
C LYS A 497 -13.90 4.76 6.74
N ALA A 498 -14.31 6.01 6.55
CA ALA A 498 -13.43 7.18 6.67
C ALA A 498 -13.07 7.53 8.12
N ARG A 499 -13.92 7.17 9.09
CA ARG A 499 -13.86 7.61 10.49
C ARG A 499 -12.50 7.39 11.14
N GLY A 500 -11.86 6.24 10.95
CA GLY A 500 -10.57 5.94 11.57
C GLY A 500 -9.47 6.94 11.17
N MET A 501 -9.46 7.39 9.91
CA MET A 501 -8.50 8.39 9.43
C MET A 501 -8.86 9.79 9.92
N LEU A 502 -10.14 10.16 9.88
CA LEU A 502 -10.61 11.45 10.40
C LEU A 502 -10.29 11.60 11.89
N GLU A 503 -10.48 10.52 12.65
CA GLU A 503 -10.13 10.45 14.06
C GLU A 503 -8.63 10.56 14.28
N ALA A 504 -7.81 9.94 13.42
CA ALA A 504 -6.35 10.08 13.48
C ALA A 504 -5.89 11.54 13.35
N ILE A 505 -6.56 12.32 12.51
CA ILE A 505 -6.31 13.76 12.39
C ILE A 505 -6.80 14.50 13.65
N ARG A 506 -8.03 14.20 14.10
CA ARG A 506 -8.64 14.83 15.30
C ARG A 506 -7.78 14.64 16.55
N CYS A 507 -7.25 13.44 16.76
CA CYS A 507 -6.42 13.12 17.92
C CYS A 507 -5.14 13.95 18.01
N LEU A 508 -4.67 14.54 16.90
CA LEU A 508 -3.48 15.40 16.84
C LEU A 508 -3.79 16.89 16.85
N GLN A 509 -5.06 17.28 16.73
CA GLN A 509 -5.46 18.67 16.85
C GLN A 509 -5.63 18.99 18.33
N SER A 510 -4.71 19.78 18.89
CA SER A 510 -4.85 20.27 20.26
C SER A 510 -6.19 21.01 20.37
N GLN A 511 -6.99 20.68 21.38
CA GLN A 511 -8.08 21.56 21.83
C GLN A 511 -7.42 22.85 22.33
N LYS A 512 -7.09 23.78 21.44
CA LYS A 512 -7.03 25.18 21.84
C LYS A 512 -8.47 25.53 22.19
N ALA A 513 -8.78 25.40 23.48
CA ALA A 513 -9.95 26.04 24.05
C ALA A 513 -9.98 27.46 23.48
N ALA A 514 -11.08 27.80 22.81
CA ALA A 514 -11.34 29.18 22.45
C ALA A 514 -11.31 29.98 23.76
N GLU A 515 -10.24 30.75 23.98
CA GLU A 515 -10.18 31.79 25.00
C GLU A 515 -11.02 33.00 24.57
#